data_AF-A0A4Y7S238-F1
#
_entry.id   AF-A0A4Y7S238-F1
#
_cell.length_a   1.000
_cell.length_b   1.000
_cell.length_c   1.000
_cell.angle_alpha   90.00
_cell.angle_beta   90.00
_cell.angle_gamma   90.00
#
_symmetry.space_group_name_H-M   'P 1'
#
loop_
_entity.id
_entity.type
_entity.pdbx_description
1 polymer ?
#
loop_
_entity_poly.entity_id
_entity_poly.type
_entity_poly.pdbx_seq_one_letter_code
_entity_poly.pdbx_strand_id
1 'polypeptide(L)'
;MALNLIGFPNQSLPLSIMEAILKGGADKAAEAGVTVAGGHSITDNAPKYGLVVTGFIDPRKMITKRGAKPGDALILTKPLGIGVITTGIDRKLVNGDIIKRVTDVMVTLNRRASEIMREVGVTACTDVTGFGLLGHLREILLSSGVGARVAASQVPVFPEVVELIQAGAVAGGLHNNYRYLRDVVDWDQALSKEMRLILCDPQTSGGLLMAVSTKHKARLLAALQEDLNVPAAMEIGEIVEGPGVVRVES
;
A
#
# COMPACT_ATOMS: atom_id res chain seq x y z
N MET A 1 15.20 15.34 5.34
CA MET A 1 16.51 14.84 4.86
C MET A 1 16.44 13.32 4.82
N ALA A 2 17.24 12.64 3.99
CA ALA A 2 17.36 11.19 4.01
C ALA A 2 18.82 10.71 4.03
N LEU A 3 19.02 9.47 4.51
CA LEU A 3 20.29 8.75 4.49
C LEU A 3 20.09 7.37 3.84
N ASN A 4 21.01 6.97 2.96
CA ASN A 4 20.99 5.64 2.34
C ASN A 4 21.34 4.54 3.35
N LEU A 5 20.64 3.41 3.25
CA LEU A 5 21.01 2.13 3.87
C LEU A 5 21.14 1.09 2.77
N ILE A 6 22.32 0.46 2.68
CA ILE A 6 22.64 -0.46 1.59
C ILE A 6 23.27 -1.73 2.14
N GLY A 7 22.70 -2.88 1.82
CA GLY A 7 23.38 -4.17 1.88
C GLY A 7 23.62 -4.65 0.46
N PHE A 8 24.87 -4.86 0.04
CA PHE A 8 25.17 -5.20 -1.35
C PHE A 8 26.19 -6.35 -1.48
N PRO A 9 25.94 -7.36 -2.32
CA PRO A 9 26.87 -8.46 -2.56
C PRO A 9 27.94 -8.04 -3.57
N ASN A 10 28.89 -7.21 -3.12
CA ASN A 10 29.97 -6.66 -3.96
C ASN A 10 30.91 -7.73 -4.56
N GLN A 11 30.83 -8.98 -4.11
CA GLN A 11 31.57 -10.11 -4.69
C GLN A 11 30.83 -10.78 -5.86
N SER A 12 29.50 -10.69 -5.93
CA SER A 12 28.69 -11.39 -6.93
C SER A 12 27.91 -10.48 -7.88
N LEU A 13 27.79 -9.18 -7.57
CA LEU A 13 27.15 -8.19 -8.42
C LEU A 13 28.09 -7.02 -8.73
N PRO A 14 28.09 -6.49 -9.97
CA PRO A 14 28.89 -5.34 -10.33
C PRO A 14 28.41 -4.07 -9.62
N LEU A 15 29.35 -3.19 -9.26
CA LEU A 15 29.06 -1.91 -8.59
C LEU A 15 28.17 -0.98 -9.42
N SER A 16 28.16 -1.12 -10.75
CA SER A 16 27.26 -0.36 -11.63
C SER A 16 25.77 -0.58 -11.32
N ILE A 17 25.40 -1.76 -10.80
CA ILE A 17 24.03 -2.02 -10.33
C ILE A 17 23.73 -1.20 -9.08
N MET A 18 24.68 -1.12 -8.15
CA MET A 18 24.54 -0.30 -6.94
C MET A 18 24.45 1.19 -7.29
N GLU A 19 25.24 1.66 -8.26
CA GLU A 19 25.16 3.04 -8.77
C GLU A 19 23.79 3.36 -9.36
N ALA A 20 23.21 2.43 -10.14
CA ALA A 20 21.87 2.59 -10.70
C ALA A 20 20.79 2.63 -9.61
N ILE A 21 20.88 1.78 -8.58
CA ILE A 21 19.97 1.79 -7.42
C ILE A 21 20.05 3.13 -6.68
N LEU A 22 21.27 3.58 -6.38
CA LEU A 22 21.53 4.86 -5.71
C LEU A 22 21.00 6.04 -6.51
N LYS A 23 21.20 6.03 -7.83
CA LYS A 23 20.66 7.05 -8.72
C LYS A 23 19.14 7.09 -8.70
N GLY A 24 18.47 5.94 -8.84
CA GLY A 24 17.00 5.88 -8.78
C GLY A 24 16.46 6.36 -7.43
N GLY A 25 17.11 5.99 -6.33
CA GLY A 25 16.77 6.47 -5.00
C GLY A 25 16.95 7.98 -4.84
N ALA A 26 18.05 8.54 -5.34
CA ALA A 26 18.31 9.98 -5.32
C ALA A 26 17.31 10.76 -6.19
N ASP A 27 17.01 10.28 -7.39
CA ASP A 27 16.05 10.91 -8.31
C ASP A 27 14.64 10.95 -7.66
N LYS A 28 14.21 9.86 -7.02
CA LYS A 28 12.92 9.82 -6.31
C LYS A 28 12.90 10.69 -5.05
N ALA A 29 14.00 10.75 -4.31
CA ALA A 29 14.11 11.64 -3.15
C ALA A 29 14.07 13.12 -3.60
N ALA A 30 14.73 13.47 -4.71
CA ALA A 30 14.67 14.81 -5.29
C ALA A 30 13.25 15.19 -5.73
N GLU A 31 12.52 14.29 -6.38
CA GLU A 31 11.09 14.47 -6.69
C GLU A 31 10.28 14.71 -5.40
N ALA A 32 10.61 13.99 -4.32
CA ALA A 32 10.02 14.15 -2.99
C ALA A 32 10.48 15.44 -2.26
N GLY A 33 11.37 16.26 -2.85
CA GLY A 33 11.91 17.47 -2.22
C GLY A 33 12.84 17.16 -1.04
N VAL A 34 13.41 15.95 -1.03
CA VAL A 34 14.25 15.42 0.05
C VAL A 34 15.68 15.30 -0.43
N THR A 35 16.60 15.99 0.22
CA THR A 35 18.05 15.80 0.01
C THR A 35 18.52 14.51 0.67
N VAL A 36 19.22 13.67 -0.11
CA VAL A 36 19.98 12.52 0.39
C VAL A 36 21.37 13.00 0.80
N ALA A 37 21.67 13.01 2.10
CA ALA A 37 22.85 13.67 2.66
C ALA A 37 24.05 12.72 2.89
N GLY A 38 23.92 11.44 2.53
CA GLY A 38 24.92 10.41 2.76
C GLY A 38 24.26 9.05 2.99
N GLY A 39 24.94 8.17 3.72
CA GLY A 39 24.40 6.87 4.10
C GLY A 39 25.45 5.92 4.65
N HIS A 40 25.04 4.67 4.85
CA HIS A 40 25.91 3.58 5.26
C HIS A 40 25.69 2.35 4.38
N SER A 41 26.77 1.66 4.03
CA SER A 41 26.74 0.43 3.25
C SER A 41 27.46 -0.69 3.98
N ILE A 42 26.91 -1.90 3.85
CA ILE A 42 27.48 -3.14 4.36
C ILE A 42 27.53 -4.19 3.25
N THR A 43 28.42 -5.17 3.38
CA THR A 43 28.37 -6.38 2.56
C THR A 43 27.22 -7.26 3.04
N ASP A 44 26.46 -7.78 2.09
CA ASP A 44 25.34 -8.71 2.34
C ASP A 44 25.28 -9.73 1.20
N ASN A 45 24.66 -10.88 1.42
CA ASN A 45 24.48 -11.93 0.41
C ASN A 45 23.41 -11.59 -0.64
N ALA A 46 22.50 -10.67 -0.33
CA ALA A 46 21.45 -10.24 -1.24
C ALA A 46 21.30 -8.72 -1.23
N PRO A 47 21.05 -8.08 -2.40
CA PRO A 47 20.91 -6.64 -2.50
C PRO A 47 19.70 -6.16 -1.69
N LYS A 48 19.93 -5.20 -0.80
CA LYS A 48 18.93 -4.52 0.02
C LYS A 48 19.20 -3.03 -0.03
N TYR A 49 18.17 -2.24 -0.26
CA TYR A 49 18.27 -0.80 -0.34
C TYR A 49 17.08 -0.16 0.38
N GLY A 50 17.36 0.92 1.11
CA GLY A 50 16.34 1.71 1.78
C GLY A 50 16.86 3.08 2.18
N LEU A 51 15.97 3.88 2.75
CA LEU A 51 16.26 5.22 3.23
C LEU A 51 15.83 5.37 4.69
N VAL A 52 16.66 6.02 5.50
CA VAL A 52 16.20 6.65 6.75
C VAL A 52 15.75 8.05 6.42
N VAL A 53 14.48 8.38 6.65
CA VAL A 53 13.89 9.67 6.27
C VAL A 53 13.48 10.45 7.52
N THR A 54 13.85 11.73 7.57
CA THR A 54 13.40 12.68 8.59
C THR A 54 12.51 13.75 7.98
N GLY A 55 11.41 14.05 8.66
CA GLY A 55 10.45 15.09 8.31
C GLY A 55 9.89 15.79 9.54
N PHE A 56 9.21 16.92 9.33
CA PHE A 56 8.58 17.72 10.39
C PHE A 56 7.07 17.78 10.17
N ILE A 57 6.31 17.74 11.26
CA ILE A 57 4.87 17.92 11.22
C ILE A 57 4.42 18.71 12.45
N ASP A 58 3.43 19.59 12.28
CA ASP A 58 2.69 20.13 13.42
C ASP A 58 1.90 18.97 14.04
N PRO A 59 2.12 18.60 15.32
CA PRO A 59 1.45 17.47 15.94
C PRO A 59 -0.08 17.55 15.88
N ARG A 60 -0.65 18.76 15.82
CA ARG A 60 -2.10 18.98 15.70
C ARG A 60 -2.64 18.69 14.30
N LYS A 61 -1.77 18.64 13.30
CA LYS A 61 -2.09 18.33 11.90
C LYS A 61 -1.69 16.90 11.52
N MET A 62 -1.23 16.10 12.50
CA MET A 62 -0.84 14.72 12.27
C MET A 62 -2.09 13.84 12.18
N ILE A 63 -2.26 13.19 11.03
CA ILE A 63 -3.27 12.15 10.85
C ILE A 63 -2.65 10.84 11.33
N THR A 64 -3.38 10.10 12.15
CA THR A 64 -2.91 8.83 12.74
C THR A 64 -3.84 7.69 12.32
N LYS A 65 -3.51 6.46 12.75
CA LYS A 65 -4.40 5.30 12.60
C LYS A 65 -5.64 5.37 13.50
N ARG A 66 -5.65 6.30 14.47
CA ARG A 66 -6.76 6.54 15.40
C ARG A 66 -7.64 7.67 14.90
N GLY A 67 -8.95 7.52 15.11
CA GLY A 67 -9.94 8.57 14.89
C GLY A 67 -11.07 8.18 13.96
N ALA A 68 -10.98 7.00 13.33
CA ALA A 68 -12.06 6.43 12.53
C ALA A 68 -13.31 6.22 13.39
N LYS A 69 -14.48 6.52 12.82
CA LYS A 69 -15.78 6.41 13.49
C LYS A 69 -16.75 5.59 12.64
N PRO A 70 -17.73 4.90 13.27
CA PRO A 70 -18.81 4.27 12.53
C PRO A 70 -19.47 5.26 11.56
N GLY A 71 -19.68 4.81 10.32
CA GLY A 71 -20.18 5.63 9.21
C GLY A 71 -19.11 6.35 8.40
N ASP A 72 -17.83 6.35 8.80
CA ASP A 72 -16.75 6.84 7.94
C ASP A 72 -16.59 5.91 6.73
N ALA A 73 -16.41 6.47 5.53
CA ALA A 73 -16.08 5.73 4.32
C ALA A 73 -14.58 5.39 4.27
N LEU A 74 -14.26 4.25 3.68
CA LEU A 74 -12.89 3.78 3.44
C LEU A 74 -12.48 4.06 2.00
N ILE A 75 -11.43 4.87 1.81
CA ILE A 75 -10.89 5.24 0.49
C ILE A 75 -9.50 4.65 0.30
N LEU A 76 -9.23 4.02 -0.85
CA LEU A 76 -7.93 3.47 -1.22
C LEU A 76 -7.34 4.20 -2.44
N THR A 77 -6.05 4.55 -2.37
CA THR A 77 -5.43 5.43 -3.39
C THR A 77 -4.50 4.77 -4.41
N LYS A 78 -4.33 3.45 -4.35
CA LYS A 78 -3.60 2.66 -5.36
C LYS A 78 -4.25 1.29 -5.53
N PRO A 79 -4.16 0.68 -6.73
CA PRO A 79 -4.64 -0.69 -6.93
C PRO A 79 -3.81 -1.70 -6.13
N LEU A 80 -4.45 -2.82 -5.78
CA LEU A 80 -3.82 -3.98 -5.13
C LEU A 80 -3.29 -5.00 -6.15
N GLY A 81 -2.40 -5.87 -5.67
CA GLY A 81 -1.86 -7.01 -6.41
C GLY A 81 -0.36 -6.92 -6.71
N ILE A 82 0.34 -5.94 -6.12
CA ILE A 82 1.77 -5.72 -6.37
C ILE A 82 2.60 -6.94 -5.95
N GLY A 83 2.29 -7.59 -4.82
CA GLY A 83 3.01 -8.76 -4.34
C GLY A 83 2.84 -9.97 -5.27
N VAL A 84 1.62 -10.18 -5.77
CA VAL A 84 1.33 -11.21 -6.79
C VAL A 84 2.08 -10.93 -8.09
N ILE A 85 2.01 -9.69 -8.60
CA ILE A 85 2.68 -9.33 -9.86
C ILE A 85 4.19 -9.46 -9.74
N THR A 86 4.80 -8.96 -8.65
CA THR A 86 6.25 -9.10 -8.42
C THR A 86 6.67 -10.56 -8.28
N THR A 87 5.86 -11.40 -7.65
CA THR A 87 6.07 -12.86 -7.66
C THR A 87 5.99 -13.43 -9.08
N GLY A 88 5.07 -12.91 -9.90
CA GLY A 88 4.99 -13.23 -11.33
C GLY A 88 6.22 -12.81 -12.13
N ILE A 89 6.84 -11.66 -11.80
CA ILE A 89 8.11 -11.20 -12.39
C ILE A 89 9.22 -12.20 -12.09
N ASP A 90 9.39 -12.56 -10.81
CA ASP A 90 10.41 -13.51 -10.37
C ASP A 90 10.26 -14.88 -11.06
N ARG A 91 9.02 -15.28 -11.34
CA ARG A 91 8.67 -16.53 -12.02
C ARG A 91 8.57 -16.42 -13.55
N LYS A 92 8.85 -15.25 -14.13
CA LYS A 92 8.77 -14.98 -15.58
C LYS A 92 7.38 -15.26 -16.18
N LEU A 93 6.33 -14.96 -15.42
CA LEU A 93 4.91 -15.13 -15.82
C LEU A 93 4.28 -13.85 -16.38
N VAL A 94 5.00 -12.73 -16.37
CA VAL A 94 4.50 -11.42 -16.81
C VAL A 94 5.35 -10.84 -17.92
N ASN A 95 4.73 -10.02 -18.77
CA ASN A 95 5.39 -9.33 -19.87
C ASN A 95 5.93 -7.94 -19.45
N GLY A 96 6.67 -7.30 -20.35
CA GLY A 96 7.26 -5.97 -20.11
C GLY A 96 6.24 -4.86 -19.82
N ASP A 97 5.05 -4.92 -20.41
CA ASP A 97 4.01 -3.91 -20.20
C ASP A 97 3.44 -3.98 -18.78
N ILE A 98 3.23 -5.18 -18.26
CA ILE A 98 2.79 -5.41 -16.87
C ILE A 98 3.87 -4.92 -15.90
N ILE A 99 5.14 -5.26 -16.16
CA ILE A 99 6.28 -4.80 -15.35
C ILE A 99 6.32 -3.27 -15.31
N LYS A 100 6.16 -2.61 -16.46
CA LYS A 100 6.13 -1.16 -16.55
C LYS A 100 4.97 -0.58 -15.73
N ARG A 101 3.74 -1.07 -15.92
CA ARG A 101 2.56 -0.56 -15.21
C ARG A 101 2.69 -0.69 -13.69
N VAL A 102 3.09 -1.85 -13.18
CA VAL A 102 3.25 -2.05 -11.72
C VAL A 102 4.38 -1.17 -11.18
N THR A 103 5.46 -1.00 -11.95
CA THR A 103 6.56 -0.11 -11.57
C THR A 103 6.12 1.35 -11.50
N ASP A 104 5.38 1.84 -12.51
CA ASP A 104 4.83 3.20 -12.53
C ASP A 104 3.96 3.49 -11.28
N VAL A 105 3.11 2.53 -10.89
CA VAL A 105 2.31 2.64 -9.65
C VAL A 105 3.18 2.64 -8.40
N MET A 106 4.18 1.74 -8.31
CA MET A 106 5.11 1.68 -7.17
C MET A 106 5.94 2.95 -7.00
N VAL A 107 6.42 3.55 -8.09
CA VAL A 107 7.26 4.76 -8.02
C VAL A 107 6.46 6.04 -7.80
N THR A 108 5.13 6.01 -7.98
CA THR A 108 4.28 7.19 -7.73
C THR A 108 4.27 7.55 -6.24
N LEU A 109 4.65 8.79 -5.90
CA LEU A 109 4.66 9.27 -4.52
C LEU A 109 3.23 9.43 -3.96
N ASN A 110 3.01 9.05 -2.69
CA ASN A 110 1.75 9.33 -1.98
C ASN A 110 1.58 10.82 -1.60
N ARG A 111 2.43 11.73 -2.09
CA ARG A 111 2.44 13.17 -1.74
C ARG A 111 1.08 13.81 -1.97
N ARG A 112 0.55 13.71 -3.20
CA ARG A 112 -0.70 14.39 -3.59
C ARG A 112 -1.90 13.86 -2.81
N ALA A 113 -2.02 12.53 -2.70
CA ALA A 113 -3.01 11.91 -1.83
C ALA A 113 -2.90 12.40 -0.38
N SER A 114 -1.68 12.54 0.15
CA SER A 114 -1.45 13.05 1.51
C SER A 114 -1.81 14.53 1.68
N GLU A 115 -1.59 15.37 0.66
CA GLU A 115 -1.93 16.79 0.71
C GLU A 115 -3.45 16.97 0.67
N ILE A 116 -4.11 16.27 -0.25
CA ILE A 116 -5.57 16.29 -0.42
C ILE A 116 -6.28 15.81 0.85
N MET A 117 -5.85 14.67 1.44
CA MET A 117 -6.48 14.15 2.65
C MET A 117 -6.38 15.10 3.85
N ARG A 118 -5.28 15.86 3.93
CA ARG A 118 -5.05 16.86 4.99
C ARG A 118 -5.92 18.09 4.80
N GLU A 119 -6.09 18.54 3.56
CA GLU A 119 -6.95 19.68 3.23
C GLU A 119 -8.42 19.36 3.50
N VAL A 120 -8.88 18.17 3.12
CA VAL A 120 -10.27 17.75 3.28
C VAL A 120 -10.60 17.39 4.73
N GLY A 121 -9.63 16.85 5.48
CA GLY A 121 -9.80 16.48 6.89
C GLY A 121 -10.34 15.06 7.08
N VAL A 122 -9.52 14.07 6.72
CA VAL A 122 -9.79 12.65 7.02
C VAL A 122 -9.68 12.35 8.52
N THR A 123 -10.37 11.31 8.98
CA THR A 123 -10.46 10.95 10.41
C THR A 123 -9.35 10.00 10.85
N ALA A 124 -8.89 9.12 9.96
CA ALA A 124 -7.73 8.26 10.17
C ALA A 124 -7.07 7.91 8.83
N CYS A 125 -5.78 7.55 8.86
CA CYS A 125 -5.06 7.08 7.68
C CYS A 125 -3.91 6.13 8.05
N THR A 126 -3.61 5.22 7.13
CA THR A 126 -2.36 4.45 7.07
C THR A 126 -1.98 4.26 5.61
N ASP A 127 -0.74 3.89 5.33
CA ASP A 127 -0.35 3.30 4.05
C ASP A 127 -0.60 1.78 4.04
N VAL A 128 -0.86 1.23 2.85
CA VAL A 128 -1.02 -0.21 2.63
C VAL A 128 0.29 -0.77 2.11
N THR A 129 1.01 -1.54 2.93
CA THR A 129 2.29 -2.14 2.57
C THR A 129 2.33 -3.66 2.84
N GLY A 130 3.30 -4.14 3.63
CA GLY A 130 3.65 -5.55 3.76
C GLY A 130 2.56 -6.45 4.36
N PHE A 131 1.63 -5.89 5.14
CA PHE A 131 0.53 -6.64 5.73
C PHE A 131 -0.72 -6.76 4.84
N GLY A 132 -0.66 -6.18 3.63
CA GLY A 132 -1.81 -6.10 2.73
C GLY A 132 -2.93 -5.22 3.24
N LEU A 133 -4.00 -5.08 2.45
CA LEU A 133 -5.09 -4.16 2.74
C LEU A 133 -5.74 -4.47 4.09
N LEU A 134 -6.12 -5.74 4.32
CA LEU A 134 -6.84 -6.12 5.54
C LEU A 134 -5.97 -6.06 6.79
N GLY A 135 -4.67 -6.33 6.66
CA GLY A 135 -3.74 -6.21 7.77
C GLY A 135 -3.62 -4.77 8.26
N HIS A 136 -3.44 -3.81 7.33
CA HIS A 136 -3.35 -2.39 7.66
C HIS A 136 -4.70 -1.78 8.07
N LEU A 137 -5.82 -2.22 7.46
CA LEU A 137 -7.15 -1.84 7.91
C LEU A 137 -7.35 -2.24 9.37
N ARG A 138 -6.97 -3.46 9.76
CA ARG A 138 -7.09 -3.93 11.15
C ARG A 138 -6.32 -3.04 12.14
N GLU A 139 -5.20 -2.44 11.75
CA GLU A 139 -4.49 -1.49 12.61
C GLU A 139 -5.32 -0.23 12.90
N ILE A 140 -6.04 0.31 11.91
CA ILE A 140 -6.99 1.43 12.08
C ILE A 140 -8.12 1.01 13.02
N LEU A 141 -8.69 -0.18 12.79
CA LEU A 141 -9.81 -0.71 13.55
C LEU A 141 -9.47 -0.87 15.03
N LEU A 142 -8.32 -1.49 15.34
CA LEU A 142 -7.84 -1.66 16.71
C LEU A 142 -7.51 -0.31 17.37
N SER A 143 -6.87 0.59 16.63
CA SER A 143 -6.49 1.92 17.17
C SER A 143 -7.70 2.81 17.46
N SER A 144 -8.83 2.58 16.77
CA SER A 144 -10.05 3.38 16.88
C SER A 144 -11.18 2.69 17.65
N GLY A 145 -11.07 1.39 17.94
CA GLY A 145 -12.11 0.63 18.65
C GLY A 145 -13.36 0.34 17.82
N VAL A 146 -13.20 0.16 16.50
CA VAL A 146 -14.29 0.04 15.51
C VAL A 146 -14.08 -1.18 14.60
N GLY A 147 -15.09 -1.51 13.78
CA GLY A 147 -15.05 -2.56 12.76
C GLY A 147 -15.07 -1.98 11.34
N ALA A 148 -15.02 -2.83 10.32
CA ALA A 148 -15.24 -2.41 8.94
C ALA A 148 -16.06 -3.41 8.12
N ARG A 149 -16.76 -2.88 7.12
CA ARG A 149 -17.31 -3.62 6.00
C ARG A 149 -16.55 -3.22 4.75
N VAL A 150 -16.01 -4.19 4.02
CA VAL A 150 -15.28 -4.00 2.76
C VAL A 150 -16.11 -4.60 1.63
N ALA A 151 -16.39 -3.80 0.61
CA ALA A 151 -17.02 -4.25 -0.63
C ALA A 151 -15.94 -4.69 -1.62
N ALA A 152 -15.72 -6.00 -1.74
CA ALA A 152 -14.61 -6.55 -2.50
C ALA A 152 -14.66 -6.15 -3.99
N SER A 153 -15.85 -6.11 -4.58
CA SER A 153 -16.07 -5.62 -5.95
C SER A 153 -15.67 -4.16 -6.20
N GLN A 154 -15.52 -3.33 -5.16
CA GLN A 154 -15.10 -1.92 -5.29
C GLN A 154 -13.59 -1.73 -5.10
N VAL A 155 -12.87 -2.76 -4.67
CA VAL A 155 -11.43 -2.66 -4.43
C VAL A 155 -10.71 -2.58 -5.78
N PRO A 156 -9.89 -1.54 -6.03
CA PRO A 156 -9.11 -1.46 -7.26
C PRO A 156 -8.02 -2.54 -7.24
N VAL A 157 -7.98 -3.36 -8.29
CA VAL A 157 -7.00 -4.45 -8.46
C VAL A 157 -6.43 -4.37 -9.87
N PHE A 158 -5.15 -4.70 -10.03
CA PHE A 158 -4.59 -4.91 -11.37
C PHE A 158 -5.30 -6.08 -12.08
N PRO A 159 -5.66 -5.95 -13.37
CA PRO A 159 -6.51 -6.92 -14.04
C PRO A 159 -5.87 -8.32 -14.15
N GLU A 160 -4.54 -8.43 -14.16
CA GLU A 160 -3.81 -9.68 -14.35
C GLU A 160 -3.70 -10.53 -13.07
N VAL A 161 -4.06 -9.98 -11.92
CA VAL A 161 -3.75 -10.56 -10.61
C VAL A 161 -4.46 -11.89 -10.39
N VAL A 162 -5.71 -12.00 -10.85
CA VAL A 162 -6.50 -13.24 -10.72
C VAL A 162 -5.83 -14.38 -11.50
N GLU A 163 -5.45 -14.13 -12.75
CA GLU A 163 -4.78 -15.13 -13.60
C GLU A 163 -3.41 -15.52 -13.02
N LEU A 164 -2.66 -14.56 -12.47
CA LEU A 164 -1.38 -14.83 -11.83
C LEU A 164 -1.51 -15.68 -10.56
N ILE A 165 -2.54 -15.45 -9.74
CA ILE A 165 -2.84 -16.30 -8.59
C ILE A 165 -3.16 -17.72 -9.05
N GLN A 166 -3.97 -17.87 -10.10
CA GLN A 166 -4.31 -19.18 -10.68
C GLN A 166 -3.08 -19.90 -11.26
N ALA A 167 -2.13 -19.15 -11.82
CA ALA A 167 -0.81 -19.64 -12.23
C ALA A 167 0.15 -19.89 -11.05
N GLY A 168 -0.32 -19.70 -9.80
CA GLY A 168 0.40 -20.00 -8.58
C GLY A 168 1.38 -18.91 -8.12
N ALA A 169 1.33 -17.70 -8.69
CA ALA A 169 2.20 -16.56 -8.33
C ALA A 169 1.84 -15.96 -6.95
N VAL A 170 1.97 -16.77 -5.91
CA VAL A 170 1.61 -16.43 -4.53
C VAL A 170 2.84 -16.61 -3.65
N ALA A 171 3.29 -15.53 -3.01
CA ALA A 171 4.43 -15.54 -2.11
C ALA A 171 4.08 -16.06 -0.70
N GLY A 172 5.10 -16.42 0.09
CA GLY A 172 4.92 -16.82 1.48
C GLY A 172 4.33 -15.71 2.36
N GLY A 173 4.69 -14.44 2.11
CA GLY A 173 4.17 -13.29 2.85
C GLY A 173 2.64 -13.16 2.77
N LEU A 174 2.06 -13.42 1.60
CA LEU A 174 0.61 -13.42 1.40
C LEU A 174 -0.06 -14.51 2.25
N HIS A 175 0.46 -15.74 2.22
CA HIS A 175 -0.05 -16.82 3.06
C HIS A 175 0.08 -16.53 4.56
N ASN A 176 1.12 -15.80 4.97
CA ASN A 176 1.29 -15.37 6.36
C ASN A 176 0.20 -14.37 6.76
N ASN A 177 -0.05 -13.35 5.93
CA ASN A 177 -1.12 -12.37 6.15
C ASN A 177 -2.50 -13.04 6.20
N TYR A 178 -2.79 -13.93 5.25
CA TYR A 178 -4.06 -14.66 5.21
C TYR A 178 -4.29 -15.47 6.49
N ARG A 179 -3.27 -16.20 6.96
CA ARG A 179 -3.36 -16.97 8.22
C ARG A 179 -3.51 -16.09 9.45
N TYR A 180 -2.81 -14.94 9.49
CA TYR A 180 -2.88 -13.98 10.58
C TYR A 180 -4.29 -13.39 10.75
N LEU A 181 -5.04 -13.28 9.65
CA LEU A 181 -6.36 -12.64 9.59
C LEU A 181 -7.54 -13.62 9.73
N ARG A 182 -7.29 -14.93 9.80
CA ARG A 182 -8.33 -15.97 9.71
C ARG A 182 -9.42 -15.87 10.78
N ASP A 183 -9.08 -15.38 11.97
CA ASP A 183 -9.97 -15.36 13.15
C ASP A 183 -10.69 -14.00 13.32
N VAL A 184 -10.43 -13.04 12.43
CA VAL A 184 -10.92 -11.66 12.53
C VAL A 184 -11.63 -11.15 11.27
N VAL A 185 -11.52 -11.89 10.15
CA VAL A 185 -12.20 -11.58 8.90
C VAL A 185 -13.35 -12.54 8.68
N ASP A 186 -14.55 -11.98 8.60
CA ASP A 186 -15.79 -12.65 8.19
C ASP A 186 -15.93 -12.53 6.67
N TRP A 187 -15.80 -13.66 5.98
CA TRP A 187 -15.81 -13.71 4.51
C TRP A 187 -17.19 -14.11 4.00
N ASP A 188 -17.72 -13.35 3.04
CA ASP A 188 -18.87 -13.81 2.25
C ASP A 188 -18.56 -15.16 1.59
N GLN A 189 -19.52 -16.09 1.66
CA GLN A 189 -19.43 -17.41 1.06
C GLN A 189 -19.28 -17.35 -0.46
N ALA A 190 -19.87 -16.34 -1.10
CA ALA A 190 -19.77 -16.12 -2.55
C ALA A 190 -18.41 -15.53 -2.99
N LEU A 191 -17.60 -15.03 -2.05
CA LEU A 191 -16.33 -14.39 -2.37
C LEU A 191 -15.28 -15.41 -2.83
N SER A 192 -14.71 -15.17 -4.01
CA SER A 192 -13.69 -16.04 -4.62
C SER A 192 -12.44 -16.18 -3.75
N LYS A 193 -11.74 -17.31 -3.89
CA LYS A 193 -10.49 -17.56 -3.16
C LYS A 193 -9.41 -16.56 -3.55
N GLU A 194 -9.36 -16.20 -4.82
CA GLU A 194 -8.41 -15.24 -5.39
C GLU A 194 -8.60 -13.87 -4.75
N MET A 195 -9.84 -13.39 -4.60
CA MET A 195 -10.09 -12.09 -3.98
C MET A 195 -9.70 -12.08 -2.50
N ARG A 196 -9.93 -13.18 -1.77
CA ARG A 196 -9.45 -13.33 -0.38
C ARG A 196 -7.93 -13.21 -0.29
N LEU A 197 -7.21 -13.79 -1.25
CA LEU A 197 -5.74 -13.71 -1.33
C LEU A 197 -5.28 -12.29 -1.71
N ILE A 198 -5.94 -11.65 -2.67
CA ILE A 198 -5.65 -10.27 -3.11
C ILE A 198 -5.74 -9.29 -1.94
N LEU A 199 -6.78 -9.41 -1.11
CA LEU A 199 -6.99 -8.54 0.05
C LEU A 199 -5.91 -8.71 1.15
N CYS A 200 -5.16 -9.81 1.11
CA CYS A 200 -4.06 -10.12 2.02
C CYS A 200 -2.66 -9.96 1.38
N ASP A 201 -2.60 -9.62 0.09
CA ASP A 201 -1.36 -9.53 -0.68
C ASP A 201 -0.46 -8.40 -0.14
N PRO A 202 0.82 -8.66 0.17
CA PRO A 202 1.78 -7.61 0.51
C PRO A 202 1.93 -6.59 -0.63
N GLN A 203 1.81 -5.31 -0.32
CA GLN A 203 1.98 -4.23 -1.29
C GLN A 203 3.35 -3.57 -1.11
N THR A 204 4.16 -3.50 -2.16
CA THR A 204 5.38 -2.68 -2.17
C THR A 204 5.01 -1.27 -2.61
N SER A 205 5.28 -0.25 -1.77
CA SER A 205 4.92 1.15 -2.08
C SER A 205 3.43 1.33 -2.45
N GLY A 206 2.55 0.70 -1.67
CA GLY A 206 1.11 0.82 -1.89
C GLY A 206 0.55 2.20 -1.56
N GLY A 207 -0.77 2.32 -1.73
CA GLY A 207 -1.48 3.58 -1.55
C GLY A 207 -1.75 3.92 -0.09
N LEU A 208 -2.42 5.04 0.11
CA LEU A 208 -3.02 5.40 1.38
C LEU A 208 -4.40 4.75 1.49
N LEU A 209 -4.70 4.26 2.69
CA LEU A 209 -6.03 3.86 3.14
C LEU A 209 -6.53 4.92 4.12
N MET A 210 -7.64 5.56 3.78
CA MET A 210 -8.19 6.70 4.51
C MET A 210 -9.58 6.37 5.04
N ALA A 211 -9.86 6.74 6.29
CA ALA A 211 -11.22 6.84 6.81
C ALA A 211 -11.68 8.31 6.72
N VAL A 212 -12.88 8.54 6.19
CA VAL A 212 -13.42 9.90 6.02
C VAL A 212 -14.91 9.94 6.33
N SER A 213 -15.36 10.95 7.09
CA SER A 213 -16.78 11.12 7.35
C SER A 213 -17.59 11.31 6.07
N THR A 214 -18.83 10.81 6.04
CA THR A 214 -19.76 10.95 4.90
C THR A 214 -19.88 12.38 4.38
N LYS A 215 -19.83 13.39 5.28
CA LYS A 215 -19.85 14.82 4.93
C LYS A 215 -18.71 15.25 4.01
N HIS A 216 -17.52 14.69 4.18
CA HIS A 216 -16.30 15.07 3.45
C HIS A 216 -15.96 14.09 2.31
N LYS A 217 -16.59 12.91 2.30
CA LYS A 217 -16.34 11.82 1.34
C LYS A 217 -16.37 12.27 -0.11
N ALA A 218 -17.46 12.92 -0.55
CA ALA A 218 -17.63 13.31 -1.95
C ALA A 218 -16.54 14.30 -2.40
N ARG A 219 -16.19 15.26 -1.55
CA ARG A 219 -15.09 16.21 -1.81
C ARG A 219 -13.74 15.50 -1.91
N LEU A 220 -13.47 14.55 -1.01
CA LEU A 220 -12.23 13.78 -1.01
C LEU A 220 -12.08 12.97 -2.31
N LEU A 221 -13.11 12.20 -2.66
CA LEU A 221 -13.08 11.35 -3.86
C LEU A 221 -12.90 12.18 -5.13
N ALA A 222 -13.65 13.27 -5.29
CA ALA A 222 -13.52 14.14 -6.46
C ALA A 222 -12.09 14.69 -6.59
N ALA A 223 -11.54 15.25 -5.51
CA ALA A 223 -10.19 15.82 -5.52
C ALA A 223 -9.11 14.75 -5.81
N LEU A 224 -9.26 13.52 -5.29
CA LEU A 224 -8.33 12.44 -5.57
C LEU A 224 -8.44 11.93 -7.02
N GLN A 225 -9.66 11.84 -7.57
CA GLN A 225 -9.90 11.36 -8.94
C GLN A 225 -9.46 12.37 -10.01
N GLU A 226 -9.49 13.67 -9.70
CA GLU A 226 -9.01 14.73 -10.59
C GLU A 226 -7.47 14.84 -10.64
N ASP A 227 -6.75 14.32 -9.63
CA ASP A 227 -5.29 14.42 -9.57
C ASP A 227 -4.61 13.23 -10.28
N LEU A 228 -3.99 13.50 -11.42
CA LEU A 228 -3.29 12.50 -12.23
C LEU A 228 -2.13 11.79 -11.51
N ASN A 229 -1.66 12.31 -10.37
CA ASN A 229 -0.62 11.68 -9.55
C ASN A 229 -1.20 10.74 -8.47
N VAL A 230 -2.50 10.45 -8.52
CA VAL A 230 -3.18 9.51 -7.64
C VAL A 230 -3.62 8.30 -8.49
N PRO A 231 -2.93 7.15 -8.41
CA PRO A 231 -3.15 6.03 -9.34
C PRO A 231 -4.54 5.38 -9.28
N ALA A 232 -5.21 5.47 -8.13
CA ALA A 232 -6.60 5.05 -7.97
C ALA A 232 -7.26 5.90 -6.88
N ALA A 233 -8.59 6.00 -6.89
CA ALA A 233 -9.34 6.67 -5.84
C ALA A 233 -10.74 6.04 -5.73
N MET A 234 -10.83 5.01 -4.91
CA MET A 234 -12.03 4.17 -4.78
C MET A 234 -12.53 4.13 -3.34
N GLU A 235 -13.84 4.28 -3.17
CA GLU A 235 -14.53 3.92 -1.93
C GLU A 235 -14.68 2.41 -1.88
N ILE A 236 -13.99 1.77 -0.94
CA ILE A 236 -13.91 0.31 -0.85
C ILE A 236 -14.78 -0.26 0.28
N GLY A 237 -15.50 0.59 1.00
CA GLY A 237 -16.32 0.17 2.14
C GLY A 237 -16.52 1.26 3.18
N GLU A 238 -16.87 0.85 4.39
CA GLU A 238 -17.18 1.74 5.50
C GLU A 238 -16.71 1.18 6.86
N ILE A 239 -16.51 2.09 7.80
CA ILE A 239 -16.28 1.79 9.21
C ILE A 239 -17.63 1.51 9.88
N VAL A 240 -17.70 0.45 10.68
CA VAL A 240 -18.90 0.03 11.42
C VAL A 240 -18.60 -0.14 12.90
N GLU A 241 -19.62 -0.40 13.71
CA GLU A 241 -19.43 -0.86 15.08
C GLU A 241 -18.84 -2.28 15.13
N GLY A 242 -18.17 -2.64 16.23
CA GLY A 242 -17.59 -3.98 16.42
C GLY A 242 -16.07 -3.99 16.31
N PRO A 243 -15.33 -3.85 17.43
CA PRO A 243 -13.90 -3.57 17.42
C PRO A 243 -13.08 -4.69 16.77
N GLY A 244 -12.27 -4.33 15.77
CA GLY A 244 -11.25 -5.21 15.18
C GLY A 244 -11.78 -6.28 14.23
N VAL A 245 -13.08 -6.33 13.95
CA VAL A 245 -13.71 -7.27 13.00
C VAL A 245 -13.81 -6.63 11.62
N VAL A 246 -13.49 -7.41 10.59
CA VAL A 246 -13.72 -7.01 9.20
C VAL A 246 -14.72 -7.97 8.57
N ARG A 247 -15.82 -7.45 8.02
CA ARG A 247 -16.68 -8.21 7.10
C ARG A 247 -16.30 -7.87 5.67
N VAL A 248 -16.09 -8.87 4.84
CA VAL A 248 -15.82 -8.70 3.41
C VAL A 248 -17.00 -9.24 2.63
N GLU A 249 -17.69 -8.36 1.92
CA GLU A 249 -18.84 -8.63 1.08
C GLU A 249 -18.41 -8.70 -0.39
N SER A 250 -19.07 -9.54 -1.20
CA SER A 250 -18.74 -9.72 -2.62
C SER A 250 -18.98 -8.47 -3.46
#